data_AF-A0A1V0U258-F1
#
_entry.id   AF-A0A1V0U258-F1
#
_cell.length_a   1.000
_cell.length_b   1.000
_cell.length_c   1.000
_cell.angle_alpha   90.00
_cell.angle_beta   90.00
_cell.angle_gamma   90.00
#
_symmetry.space_group_name_H-M   'P 1'
#
loop_
_entity.id
_entity.type
_entity.pdbx_description
1 polymer ?
#
loop_
_entity_poly.entity_id
_entity_poly.type
_entity_poly.pdbx_seq_one_letter_code
_entity_poly.pdbx_strand_id
1 'polypeptide(L)'
;MNTASDDASGVWLASTVRGLLDEKYGRGNVPSVRKLTQLIREANGSATISHGHVHNILRGEAPNITDKTREMLARFFAVPPDRLVPPGVRPVTGTDRRLEALAFRFSSLQPDELRAIEKAIQMVKEERDGAV
;
A
#
# COMPACT_ATOMS: atom_id res chain seq x y z
N MET A 1 -11.46 -19.18 -5.62
CA MET A 1 -10.09 -19.45 -5.13
C MET A 1 -9.12 -18.91 -6.15
N ASN A 2 -8.41 -17.82 -5.85
CA ASN A 2 -7.56 -17.10 -6.79
C ASN A 2 -6.09 -17.13 -6.31
N THR A 3 -5.59 -18.32 -6.00
CA THR A 3 -4.31 -18.55 -5.30
C THR A 3 -3.10 -18.08 -6.10
N ALA A 4 -3.16 -18.12 -7.44
CA ALA A 4 -2.05 -17.71 -8.29
C ALA A 4 -1.72 -16.20 -8.19
N SER A 5 -2.73 -15.35 -7.95
CA SER A 5 -2.52 -13.91 -7.76
C SER A 5 -1.96 -13.60 -6.37
N ASP A 6 -2.39 -14.35 -5.37
CA ASP A 6 -1.94 -14.21 -3.98
C ASP A 6 -0.50 -14.69 -3.80
N ASP A 7 -0.12 -15.79 -4.47
CA ASP A 7 1.26 -16.29 -4.48
C ASP A 7 2.21 -15.27 -5.16
N ALA A 8 1.77 -14.64 -6.25
CA ALA A 8 2.56 -13.63 -6.95
C ALA A 8 2.80 -12.37 -6.08
N SER A 9 1.79 -11.92 -5.32
CA SER A 9 1.94 -10.75 -4.43
C SER A 9 2.83 -11.05 -3.23
N GLY A 10 2.74 -12.26 -2.68
CA GLY A 10 3.63 -12.72 -1.60
C GLY A 10 5.09 -12.79 -2.03
N VAL A 11 5.37 -13.41 -3.20
CA VAL A 11 6.72 -13.50 -3.76
C VAL A 11 7.30 -12.11 -4.06
N TRP A 12 6.50 -11.20 -4.60
CA TRP A 12 6.92 -9.82 -4.84
C TRP A 12 7.30 -9.09 -3.55
N LEU A 13 6.47 -9.20 -2.50
CA LEU A 13 6.74 -8.56 -1.22
C LEU A 13 8.03 -9.11 -0.59
N ALA A 14 8.22 -10.42 -0.65
CA ALA A 14 9.43 -11.06 -0.16
C ALA A 14 10.69 -10.55 -0.87
N SER A 15 10.65 -10.47 -2.21
CA SER A 15 11.75 -9.94 -3.02
C SER A 15 12.05 -8.49 -2.65
N THR A 16 11.02 -7.66 -2.53
CA THR A 16 11.14 -6.24 -2.18
C THR A 16 11.76 -6.05 -0.80
N VAL A 17 11.28 -6.78 0.21
CA VAL A 17 11.80 -6.71 1.58
C VAL A 17 13.25 -7.21 1.64
N ARG A 18 13.61 -8.26 0.89
CA ARG A 18 15.00 -8.72 0.78
C ARG A 18 15.90 -7.68 0.14
N GLY A 19 15.44 -7.03 -0.93
CA GLY A 19 16.17 -5.92 -1.56
C GLY A 19 16.44 -4.77 -0.58
N LEU A 20 15.43 -4.38 0.21
CA LEU A 20 15.59 -3.35 1.24
C LEU A 20 16.54 -3.77 2.38
N LEU A 21 16.56 -5.05 2.74
CA LEU A 21 17.50 -5.59 3.73
C LEU A 21 18.94 -5.56 3.19
N ASP A 22 19.13 -5.94 1.93
CA ASP A 22 20.42 -5.86 1.25
C ASP A 22 20.89 -4.40 1.10
N GLU A 23 20.00 -3.46 0.79
CA GLU A 23 20.31 -2.02 0.75
C GLU A 23 20.75 -1.51 2.13
N LYS A 24 20.08 -1.93 3.21
CA LYS A 24 20.31 -1.44 4.57
C LYS A 24 21.55 -2.03 5.25
N TYR A 25 21.80 -3.33 5.06
CA TYR A 25 22.88 -4.04 5.77
C TYR A 25 24.05 -4.46 4.86
N GLY A 26 23.84 -4.43 3.54
CA GLY A 26 24.74 -5.04 2.57
C GLY A 26 24.41 -6.52 2.33
N ARG A 27 24.62 -6.99 1.10
CA ARG A 27 24.42 -8.39 0.73
C ARG A 27 25.23 -9.32 1.63
N GLY A 28 24.55 -10.33 2.20
CA GLY A 28 25.16 -11.33 3.08
C GLY A 28 25.31 -10.90 4.55
N ASN A 29 25.07 -9.63 4.87
CA ASN A 29 25.13 -9.11 6.24
C ASN A 29 23.73 -8.97 6.89
N VAL A 30 22.71 -9.54 6.25
CA VAL A 30 21.32 -9.47 6.72
C VAL A 30 21.19 -10.23 8.06
N PRO A 31 20.74 -9.57 9.14
CA PRO A 31 20.59 -10.21 10.44
C PRO A 31 19.59 -11.38 10.42
N SER A 32 19.70 -12.27 11.42
CA SER A 32 18.72 -13.35 11.60
C SER A 32 17.31 -12.82 11.82
N VAL A 33 16.29 -13.61 11.46
CA VAL A 33 14.87 -13.22 11.60
C VAL A 33 14.52 -12.79 13.04
N ARG A 34 15.09 -13.48 14.03
CA ARG A 34 14.95 -13.11 15.45
C ARG A 34 15.49 -11.70 15.72
N LYS A 35 16.68 -11.38 15.20
CA LYS A 35 17.27 -10.05 15.35
C LYS A 35 16.49 -8.99 14.56
N LEU A 36 16.03 -9.30 13.34
CA LEU A 36 15.17 -8.41 12.55
C LEU A 36 13.87 -8.07 13.28
N THR A 37 13.22 -9.06 13.90
CA THR A 37 11.99 -8.83 14.67
C THR A 37 12.21 -7.85 15.82
N GLN A 38 13.34 -7.96 16.50
CA GLN A 38 13.74 -7.01 17.56
C GLN A 38 13.99 -5.61 16.98
N LEU A 39 14.76 -5.50 15.90
CA LEU A 39 15.09 -4.22 15.28
C LEU A 39 13.86 -3.50 14.70
N ILE A 40 12.90 -4.24 14.13
CA ILE A 40 11.62 -3.69 13.68
C ILE A 40 10.84 -3.13 14.87
N ARG A 41 10.82 -3.83 16.00
CA ARG A 41 10.15 -3.37 17.23
C ARG A 41 10.77 -2.10 17.78
N GLU A 42 12.11 -2.05 17.82
CA GLU A 42 12.88 -0.88 18.28
C GLU A 42 12.58 0.35 17.39
N ALA A 43 12.54 0.16 16.06
CA ALA A 43 12.20 1.23 15.11
C ALA A 43 10.74 1.72 15.21
N ASN A 44 9.86 0.96 15.86
CA ASN A 44 8.42 1.23 15.91
C ASN A 44 7.89 1.52 17.32
N GLY A 45 8.75 1.98 18.24
CA GLY A 45 8.31 2.40 19.57
C GLY A 45 7.59 1.30 20.35
N SER A 46 8.07 0.05 20.24
CA SER A 46 7.49 -1.15 20.88
C SER A 46 6.25 -1.76 20.22
N ALA A 47 5.80 -1.26 19.06
CA ALA A 47 4.78 -1.97 18.28
C ALA A 47 5.30 -3.36 17.88
N THR A 48 4.49 -4.39 18.12
CA THR A 48 4.91 -5.78 17.95
C THR A 48 4.50 -6.34 16.61
N ILE A 49 5.47 -6.98 15.95
CA ILE A 49 5.26 -7.90 14.83
C ILE A 49 5.70 -9.29 15.30
N SER A 50 4.94 -10.33 14.95
CA SER A 50 5.30 -11.69 15.34
C SER A 50 6.46 -12.20 14.49
N HIS A 51 7.36 -12.97 15.10
CA HIS A 51 8.48 -13.60 14.41
C HIS A 51 8.02 -14.46 13.23
N GLY A 52 6.95 -15.23 13.41
CA GLY A 52 6.34 -16.03 12.36
C GLY A 52 5.85 -15.18 11.19
N HIS A 53 5.25 -14.01 11.47
CA HIS A 53 4.80 -13.12 10.40
C HIS A 53 5.96 -12.52 9.59
N VAL A 54 7.04 -12.11 10.25
CA VAL A 54 8.28 -11.65 9.56
C VAL A 54 8.83 -12.77 8.67
N HIS A 55 8.87 -13.99 9.19
CA HIS A 55 9.35 -15.14 8.44
C HIS A 55 8.49 -15.46 7.21
N ASN A 56 7.16 -15.42 7.34
CA ASN A 56 6.24 -15.64 6.23
C ASN A 56 6.40 -14.57 5.15
N ILE A 57 6.59 -13.30 5.54
CA ILE A 57 6.89 -12.20 4.61
C ILE A 57 8.19 -12.50 3.85
N LEU A 58 9.25 -12.91 4.54
CA LEU A 58 10.53 -13.21 3.91
C LEU A 58 10.50 -14.44 3.00
N ARG A 59 9.60 -15.39 3.24
CA ARG A 59 9.39 -16.56 2.37
C ARG A 59 8.44 -16.32 1.20
N GLY A 60 7.70 -15.22 1.23
CA GLY A 60 6.63 -14.95 0.26
C GLY A 60 5.32 -15.69 0.55
N GLU A 61 5.19 -16.25 1.75
CA GLU A 61 3.98 -16.91 2.25
C GLU A 61 2.98 -15.91 2.86
N ALA A 62 3.30 -14.60 2.82
CA ALA A 62 2.41 -13.52 3.24
C ALA A 62 1.89 -12.79 1.99
N PRO A 63 0.78 -13.26 1.37
CA PRO A 63 0.27 -12.70 0.11
C PRO A 63 -0.18 -11.24 0.25
N ASN A 64 -0.61 -10.86 1.46
CA ASN A 64 -0.94 -9.48 1.80
C ASN A 64 -0.50 -9.19 3.24
N ILE A 65 -0.15 -7.92 3.50
CA ILE A 65 0.15 -7.40 4.82
C ILE A 65 -0.83 -6.27 5.15
N THR A 66 -1.22 -6.18 6.42
CA THR A 66 -2.07 -5.07 6.89
C THR A 66 -1.37 -3.73 6.70
N ASP A 67 -2.15 -2.65 6.58
CA ASP A 67 -1.62 -1.28 6.52
C ASP A 67 -0.70 -0.97 7.71
N LYS A 68 -1.06 -1.46 8.90
CA LYS A 68 -0.21 -1.35 10.09
C LYS A 68 1.15 -2.02 9.90
N THR A 69 1.18 -3.26 9.42
CA THR A 69 2.44 -3.97 9.12
C THR A 69 3.25 -3.22 8.07
N ARG A 70 2.58 -2.68 7.05
CA ARG A 70 3.20 -1.89 5.98
C ARG A 70 3.87 -0.63 6.52
N GLU A 71 3.16 0.15 7.34
CA GLU A 71 3.73 1.31 8.01
C GLU A 71 4.92 0.94 8.90
N MET A 72 4.85 -0.18 9.62
CA MET A 72 5.95 -0.63 10.47
C MET A 72 7.22 -0.95 9.68
N LEU A 73 7.06 -1.64 8.55
CA LEU A 73 8.17 -1.94 7.64
C LEU A 73 8.70 -0.67 6.97
N ALA A 74 7.81 0.22 6.52
CA ALA A 74 8.16 1.51 5.93
C ALA A 74 9.03 2.36 6.88
N ARG A 75 8.61 2.47 8.15
CA ARG A 75 9.40 3.14 9.20
C ARG A 75 10.72 2.43 9.46
N PHE A 76 10.72 1.10 9.55
CA PHE A 76 11.94 0.32 9.76
C PHE A 76 12.97 0.53 8.64
N PHE A 77 12.53 0.60 7.38
CA PHE A 77 13.40 0.81 6.22
C PHE A 77 13.64 2.28 5.87
N ALA A 78 12.97 3.22 6.55
CA ALA A 78 12.98 4.64 6.21
C ALA A 78 12.57 4.93 4.75
N VAL A 79 11.55 4.20 4.25
CA VAL A 79 10.99 4.35 2.90
C VAL A 79 9.51 4.70 2.95
N PRO A 80 8.92 5.29 1.90
CA PRO A 80 7.47 5.47 1.81
C PRO A 80 6.73 4.13 1.85
N PRO A 81 5.55 4.04 2.52
CA PRO A 81 4.72 2.82 2.53
C PRO A 81 4.34 2.31 1.15
N ASP A 82 4.24 3.22 0.17
CA ASP A 82 3.93 2.92 -1.23
C ASP A 82 4.98 2.04 -1.91
N ARG A 83 6.23 2.05 -1.41
CA ARG A 83 7.31 1.18 -1.91
C ARG A 83 7.08 -0.30 -1.54
N LEU A 84 6.18 -0.58 -0.60
CA LEU A 84 5.81 -1.93 -0.15
C LEU A 84 4.46 -2.38 -0.75
N VAL A 85 4.06 -1.78 -1.88
CA VAL A 85 2.84 -2.15 -2.60
C VAL A 85 3.19 -2.64 -4.00
N PRO A 86 2.67 -3.80 -4.44
CA PRO A 86 2.97 -4.32 -5.76
C PRO A 86 2.60 -3.32 -6.87
N PRO A 87 3.45 -3.13 -7.89
CA PRO A 87 3.09 -2.33 -9.06
C PRO A 87 1.88 -2.96 -9.75
N GLY A 88 0.75 -2.26 -9.74
CA GLY A 88 -0.55 -2.75 -10.24
C GLY A 88 -1.63 -2.87 -9.17
N VAL A 89 -1.24 -2.98 -7.90
CA VAL A 89 -2.13 -2.81 -6.74
C VAL A 89 -1.90 -1.40 -6.23
N ARG A 90 -2.51 -0.37 -6.84
CA ARG A 90 -2.43 0.96 -6.21
C ARG A 90 -3.15 0.87 -4.87
N PRO A 91 -2.53 1.25 -3.74
CA PRO A 91 -3.31 1.45 -2.53
C PRO A 91 -4.35 2.51 -2.86
N VAL A 92 -5.61 2.24 -2.51
CA VAL A 92 -6.70 3.23 -2.56
C VAL A 92 -6.24 4.39 -1.67
N THR A 93 -5.66 5.41 -2.29
CA THR A 93 -5.17 6.59 -1.59
C THR A 93 -6.37 7.33 -1.01
N GLY A 94 -6.18 8.26 -0.06
CA GLY A 94 -7.30 9.04 0.49
C GLY A 94 -8.17 9.75 -0.57
N THR A 95 -7.62 9.97 -1.77
CA THR A 95 -8.33 10.46 -2.97
C THR A 95 -9.34 9.44 -3.52
N ASP A 96 -8.98 8.16 -3.53
CA ASP A 96 -9.83 7.09 -4.03
C ASP A 96 -11.00 6.80 -3.07
N ARG A 97 -10.80 6.95 -1.75
CA ARG A 97 -11.93 6.91 -0.78
C ARG A 97 -12.94 8.05 -1.00
N ARG A 98 -12.48 9.23 -1.40
CA ARG A 98 -13.36 10.36 -1.76
C ARG A 98 -14.11 10.08 -3.06
N LEU A 99 -13.45 9.43 -4.02
CA LEU A 99 -14.08 8.99 -5.27
C LEU A 99 -15.14 7.91 -5.02
N GLU A 100 -14.85 6.91 -4.19
CA GLU A 100 -15.80 5.86 -3.79
C GLU A 100 -17.00 6.45 -3.04
N ALA A 101 -16.77 7.40 -2.12
CA ALA A 101 -17.84 8.10 -1.42
C ALA A 101 -18.71 8.94 -2.38
N LEU A 102 -18.10 9.59 -3.38
CA LEU A 102 -18.84 10.31 -4.42
C LEU A 102 -19.63 9.34 -5.30
N ALA A 103 -19.03 8.25 -5.75
CA ALA A 103 -19.69 7.21 -6.55
C ALA A 103 -20.87 6.59 -5.80
N PHE A 104 -20.72 6.32 -4.50
CA PHE A 104 -21.80 5.85 -3.64
C PHE A 104 -22.94 6.87 -3.55
N ARG A 105 -22.62 8.16 -3.36
CA ARG A 105 -23.64 9.22 -3.34
C ARG A 105 -24.34 9.41 -4.68
N PHE A 106 -23.64 9.15 -5.78
CA PHE A 106 -24.20 9.24 -7.13
C PHE A 106 -24.99 8.01 -7.54
N SER A 107 -24.83 6.88 -6.83
CA SER A 107 -25.50 5.61 -7.17
C SER A 107 -27.02 5.66 -7.08
N SER A 108 -27.60 6.60 -6.32
CA SER A 108 -29.05 6.76 -6.17
C SER A 108 -29.66 7.77 -7.13
N LEU A 109 -28.85 8.44 -7.95
CA LEU A 109 -29.32 9.49 -8.85
C LEU A 109 -29.84 8.93 -10.18
N GLN A 110 -30.81 9.62 -10.74
CA GLN A 110 -31.33 9.31 -12.07
C GLN A 110 -30.34 9.75 -13.17
N PRO A 111 -30.40 9.14 -14.37
CA PRO A 111 -29.49 9.47 -15.46
C PRO A 111 -29.44 10.96 -15.83
N ASP A 112 -30.57 11.66 -15.74
CA ASP A 112 -30.63 13.10 -16.05
C ASP A 112 -29.94 13.97 -14.96
N GLU A 113 -29.97 13.52 -13.71
CA GLU A 113 -29.28 14.19 -12.60
C GLU A 113 -27.76 13.99 -12.71
N LEU A 114 -27.30 12.82 -13.15
CA LEU A 114 -25.89 12.56 -13.42
C LEU A 114 -25.35 13.42 -14.57
N ARG A 115 -26.13 13.57 -15.65
CA ARG A 115 -25.78 14.47 -16.77
C ARG A 115 -25.68 15.93 -16.33
N ALA A 116 -26.57 16.36 -15.42
CA ALA A 116 -26.51 17.71 -14.86
C ALA A 116 -25.23 17.93 -14.04
N ILE A 117 -24.82 16.94 -13.24
CA ILE A 117 -23.56 16.97 -12.48
C ILE A 117 -22.35 17.02 -13.43
N GLU A 118 -22.33 16.19 -14.48
CA GLU A 118 -21.26 16.19 -15.48
C GLU A 118 -21.13 17.56 -16.16
N LYS A 119 -22.26 18.15 -16.58
CA LYS A 119 -22.29 19.48 -17.20
C LYS A 119 -21.81 20.58 -16.24
N ALA A 120 -22.20 20.52 -14.97
CA ALA A 120 -21.74 21.48 -13.96
C ALA A 120 -20.22 21.38 -13.72
N ILE A 121 -19.67 20.16 -13.65
CA ILE A 121 -18.22 19.94 -13.54
C ILE A 121 -17.49 20.52 -14.76
N GLN A 122 -18.04 20.33 -15.96
CA GLN A 122 -17.46 20.85 -17.19
C GLN A 122 -17.45 22.39 -17.21
N MET A 123 -18.54 23.04 -16.81
CA MET A 123 -18.61 24.49 -16.73
C MET A 123 -17.56 25.07 -15.76
N VAL A 124 -17.37 24.45 -14.59
CA VAL A 124 -16.37 24.88 -13.61
C VAL A 124 -14.94 24.70 -14.13
N LYS A 125 -14.68 23.63 -14.90
CA LYS A 125 -13.37 23.42 -15.53
C LYS A 125 -13.08 24.50 -16.56
N GLU A 126 -14.04 24.79 -17.44
CA GLU A 126 -13.91 25.84 -18.46
C GLU A 126 -13.71 27.23 -17.85
N GLU A 127 -14.40 27.56 -16.76
CA GLU A 127 -14.22 28.82 -16.03
C GLU A 127 -12.82 28.94 -15.39
N ARG A 128 -12.28 27.83 -14.89
CA ARG A 128 -10.95 27.78 -14.27
C ARG A 128 -9.82 27.85 -15.30
N ASP A 129 -10.02 27.26 -16.48
CA ASP A 129 -9.05 27.25 -17.57
C ASP A 129 -9.10 28.53 -18.43
N GLY A 130 -10.22 29.25 -18.43
CA GLY A 130 -10.39 30.56 -19.08
C GLY A 130 -9.95 31.77 -18.24
N ALA A 131 -9.53 31.56 -16.98
CA ALA A 131 -9.04 32.59 -16.07
C ALA A 131 -7.50 32.75 -16.08
N VAL A 132 -6.83 32.26 -17.14
CA VAL A 132 -5.37 32.36 -17.36
C VAL A 132 -5.07 33.28 -18.53
#